data_AF-A0A2V9Z225-F1
#
_entry.id   AF-A0A2V9Z225-F1
#
_cell.length_a   1.000
_cell.length_b   1.000
_cell.length_c   1.000
_cell.angle_alpha   90.00
_cell.angle_beta   90.00
_cell.angle_gamma   90.00
#
_symmetry.space_group_name_H-M   'P 1'
#
loop_
_entity.id
_entity.type
_entity.pdbx_description
1 polymer ?
#
loop_
_entity_poly.entity_id
_entity_poly.type
_entity_poly.pdbx_seq_one_letter_code
_entity_poly.pdbx_strand_id
1 'polypeptide(L)'
;MSSTTHPDAFPNVAAVKLTWSEIEKEQTEFVDQVTNELLEKMLPFRTTQVKLVHLMQHLANHSTYHRGQVALMMRQLGAKPVATDFHVFLVEGRRETAAAH
;
A
#
# COMPACT_ATOMS: atom_id res chain seq x y z
N MET A 1 -7.95 19.40 0.99
CA MET A 1 -7.90 17.92 0.93
C MET A 1 -9.00 17.50 -0.01
N SER A 2 -8.69 16.69 -1.04
CA SER A 2 -9.69 16.25 -2.02
C SER A 2 -10.83 15.51 -1.31
N SER A 3 -12.07 15.75 -1.72
CA SER A 3 -13.30 15.22 -1.10
C SER A 3 -13.42 13.67 -1.14
N THR A 4 -12.45 12.98 -1.72
CA THR A 4 -12.48 11.55 -2.09
C THR A 4 -12.01 10.59 -1.00
N THR A 5 -11.61 11.09 0.19
CA THR A 5 -11.08 10.24 1.28
C THR A 5 -11.82 10.42 2.61
N HIS A 6 -13.02 11.03 2.63
CA HIS A 6 -13.79 11.16 3.86
C HIS A 6 -14.39 9.80 4.26
N PRO A 7 -14.31 9.34 5.53
CA PRO A 7 -14.83 8.04 5.94
C PRO A 7 -16.30 7.83 5.57
N ASP A 8 -17.13 8.87 5.70
CA ASP A 8 -18.56 8.83 5.38
C ASP A 8 -18.86 8.59 3.90
N ALA A 9 -17.87 8.72 3.01
CA ALA A 9 -18.02 8.38 1.60
C ALA A 9 -18.01 6.85 1.35
N PHE A 10 -17.66 6.04 2.35
CA PHE A 10 -17.48 4.59 2.22
C PHE A 10 -18.43 3.82 3.13
N PRO A 11 -19.69 3.57 2.72
CA PRO A 11 -20.71 2.94 3.57
C PRO A 11 -20.43 1.46 3.87
N ASN A 12 -19.55 0.80 3.09
CA ASN A 12 -19.20 -0.61 3.27
C ASN A 12 -17.86 -0.94 2.59
N VAL A 13 -17.37 -2.16 2.85
CA VAL A 13 -16.11 -2.67 2.28
C VAL A 13 -16.15 -2.79 0.75
N ALA A 14 -17.32 -3.00 0.13
CA ALA A 14 -17.42 -3.09 -1.32
C ALA A 14 -17.15 -1.72 -1.98
N ALA A 15 -17.64 -0.63 -1.39
CA ALA A 15 -17.33 0.73 -1.83
C ALA A 15 -15.82 1.03 -1.70
N VAL A 16 -15.21 0.64 -0.59
CA VAL A 16 -13.75 0.77 -0.39
C VAL A 16 -12.97 0.00 -1.47
N LYS A 17 -13.36 -1.25 -1.76
CA LYS A 17 -12.70 -2.08 -2.78
C LYS A 17 -12.79 -1.49 -4.18
N LEU A 18 -13.94 -0.93 -4.55
CA LEU A 18 -14.13 -0.31 -5.86
C LEU A 18 -13.18 0.87 -6.04
N THR A 19 -13.20 1.83 -5.12
CA THR A 19 -12.29 2.99 -5.17
C THR A 19 -10.83 2.57 -5.05
N TRP A 20 -10.52 1.54 -4.27
CA TRP A 20 -9.16 1.03 -4.16
C TRP A 20 -8.62 0.50 -5.49
N SER A 21 -9.45 -0.14 -6.30
CA SER A 21 -9.02 -0.66 -7.61
C SER A 21 -8.57 0.44 -8.59
N GLU A 22 -9.21 1.60 -8.53
CA GLU A 22 -8.82 2.78 -9.33
C GLU A 22 -7.47 3.33 -8.84
N ILE A 23 -7.31 3.46 -7.52
CA ILE A 23 -6.05 3.92 -6.89
C ILE A 23 -4.90 2.95 -7.18
N GLU A 24 -5.14 1.63 -7.13
CA GLU A 24 -4.13 0.61 -7.40
C GLU A 24 -3.64 0.67 -8.85
N LYS A 25 -4.56 0.92 -9.79
CA LYS A 25 -4.21 1.15 -11.19
C LYS A 25 -3.32 2.39 -11.35
N GLU A 26 -3.72 3.53 -10.77
CA GLU A 26 -2.92 4.77 -10.82
C GLU A 26 -1.54 4.61 -10.16
N GLN A 27 -1.46 3.88 -9.06
CA GLN A 27 -0.18 3.57 -8.40
C GLN A 27 0.72 2.72 -9.29
N THR A 28 0.17 1.72 -9.96
CA THR A 28 0.92 0.86 -10.88
C THR A 28 1.47 1.68 -12.04
N GLU A 29 0.61 2.47 -12.69
CA GLU A 29 0.99 3.36 -13.80
C GLU A 29 2.06 4.38 -13.39
N PHE A 30 1.99 4.88 -12.15
CA PHE A 30 3.02 5.75 -11.59
C PHE A 30 4.35 5.02 -11.41
N VAL A 31 4.34 3.86 -10.74
CA VAL A 31 5.55 3.08 -10.45
C VAL A 31 6.26 2.64 -11.74
N ASP A 32 5.51 2.26 -12.76
CA ASP A 32 6.05 1.86 -14.07
C ASP A 32 6.86 2.98 -14.76
N GLN A 33 6.60 4.24 -14.41
CA GLN A 33 7.31 5.41 -14.94
C GLN A 33 8.46 5.88 -14.04
N VAL A 34 8.61 5.33 -12.84
CA VAL A 34 9.65 5.76 -11.88
C VAL A 34 11.03 5.25 -12.31
N THR A 35 11.94 6.17 -12.54
CA THR A 35 13.36 5.90 -12.85
C THR A 35 14.25 6.15 -11.63
N ASN A 36 15.49 5.64 -11.66
CA ASN A 36 16.49 5.95 -10.62
C ASN A 36 16.74 7.45 -10.47
N GLU A 37 16.67 8.22 -11.56
CA GLU A 37 16.79 9.68 -11.51
C GLU A 37 15.59 10.33 -10.81
N LEU A 38 14.36 9.85 -11.10
CA LEU A 38 13.15 10.35 -10.43
C LEU A 38 13.16 10.03 -8.93
N LEU A 39 13.69 8.88 -8.52
CA LEU A 39 13.81 8.50 -7.10
C LEU A 39 14.63 9.51 -6.29
N GLU A 40 15.66 10.10 -6.90
CA GLU A 40 16.55 11.08 -6.26
C GLU A 40 15.99 12.52 -6.29
N LYS A 41 14.91 12.76 -7.03
CA LYS A 41 14.28 14.09 -7.14
C LYS A 41 13.76 14.57 -5.79
N MET A 42 14.14 15.79 -5.42
CA MET A 42 13.62 16.49 -4.24
C MET A 42 12.23 17.04 -4.53
N LEU A 43 11.26 16.68 -3.69
CA LEU A 43 9.88 17.14 -3.77
C LEU A 43 9.54 18.05 -2.58
N PRO A 44 8.78 19.13 -2.81
CA PRO A 44 8.39 20.05 -1.75
C PRO A 44 7.44 19.35 -0.77
N PHE A 45 7.77 19.41 0.52
CA PHE A 45 6.91 18.98 1.60
C PHE A 45 6.88 20.06 2.67
N ARG A 46 5.78 20.82 2.74
CA ARG A 46 5.64 21.99 3.63
C ARG A 46 6.79 22.98 3.39
N THR A 47 7.62 23.21 4.41
CA THR A 47 8.77 24.12 4.37
C THR A 47 10.10 23.41 4.08
N THR A 48 10.08 22.09 3.82
CA THR A 48 11.27 21.29 3.52
C THR A 48 11.15 20.59 2.17
N GLN A 49 12.21 19.90 1.77
CA GLN A 49 12.28 19.09 0.56
C GLN A 49 12.64 17.65 0.96
N VAL A 50 12.00 16.66 0.35
CA VAL A 50 12.24 15.24 0.62
C VAL A 50 12.39 14.49 -0.71
N LYS A 51 13.34 13.56 -0.80
CA LYS A 51 13.50 12.72 -2.00
C LYS A 51 12.27 11.83 -2.21
N LEU A 52 11.90 11.60 -3.47
CA LEU A 52 10.81 10.71 -3.82
C LEU A 52 10.98 9.31 -3.19
N VAL A 53 12.19 8.74 -3.23
CA VAL A 53 12.48 7.42 -2.63
C VAL A 53 12.09 7.35 -1.14
N HIS A 54 12.33 8.42 -0.38
CA HIS A 54 11.98 8.46 1.05
C HIS A 54 10.47 8.57 1.27
N LEU A 55 9.75 9.28 0.40
CA LEU A 55 8.29 9.35 0.45
C LEU A 55 7.65 8.00 0.09
N MET A 56 8.17 7.32 -0.94
CA MET A 56 7.71 5.98 -1.32
C MET A 56 7.97 4.96 -0.20
N GLN A 57 9.15 5.00 0.43
CA GLN A 57 9.45 4.13 1.56
C GLN A 57 8.56 4.43 2.78
N HIS A 58 8.29 5.71 3.05
CA HIS A 58 7.35 6.11 4.08
C HIS A 58 5.94 5.55 3.81
N LEU A 59 5.44 5.63 2.57
CA LEU A 59 4.14 5.08 2.18
C LEU A 59 4.05 3.57 2.45
N ALA A 60 5.07 2.79 2.07
CA ALA A 60 5.10 1.35 2.31
C ALA A 60 5.10 1.01 3.82
N ASN A 61 5.87 1.75 4.61
CA ASN A 61 5.90 1.60 6.07
C ASN A 61 4.55 1.96 6.71
N HIS A 62 3.93 3.06 6.26
CA HIS A 62 2.64 3.53 6.75
C HIS A 62 1.52 2.52 6.45
N SER A 63 1.53 1.92 5.26
CA SER A 63 0.62 0.82 4.90
C SER A 63 0.74 -0.37 5.86
N THR A 64 1.97 -0.80 6.15
CA THR A 64 2.23 -1.92 7.07
C THR A 64 1.79 -1.60 8.50
N TYR A 65 2.01 -0.37 8.98
CA TYR A 65 1.53 0.08 10.29
C TYR A 65 0.01 -0.03 10.42
N HIS A 66 -0.76 0.50 9.47
CA HIS A 66 -2.23 0.44 9.52
C HIS A 66 -2.77 -0.97 9.31
N ARG A 67 -2.15 -1.78 8.45
CA ARG A 67 -2.52 -3.18 8.30
C ARG A 67 -2.33 -3.97 9.61
N GLY A 68 -1.31 -3.63 10.39
CA GLY A 68 -1.13 -4.15 11.76
C GLY A 68 -2.30 -3.80 12.69
N GLN A 69 -2.81 -2.55 12.62
CA GLN A 69 -3.98 -2.14 13.39
C GLN A 69 -5.24 -2.92 12.98
N VAL A 70 -5.48 -3.10 11.68
CA VAL A 70 -6.60 -3.91 11.17
C VAL A 70 -6.47 -5.37 11.60
N ALA A 71 -5.27 -5.95 11.52
CA ALA A 71 -5.02 -7.32 11.96
C ALA A 71 -5.31 -7.51 13.46
N LEU A 72 -5.00 -6.51 14.30
CA LEU A 72 -5.37 -6.50 15.71
C LEU A 72 -6.90 -6.47 15.88
N MET A 73 -7.61 -5.61 15.16
CA MET A 73 -9.08 -5.54 15.21
C MET A 73 -9.72 -6.87 14.79
N MET A 74 -9.20 -7.54 13.76
CA MET A 74 -9.66 -8.87 13.37
C MET A 74 -9.52 -9.88 14.52
N ARG A 75 -8.38 -9.89 15.21
CA ARG A 75 -8.16 -10.79 16.36
C ARG A 75 -9.12 -10.50 17.51
N GLN A 76 -9.41 -9.23 17.79
CA GLN A 76 -10.38 -8.83 18.83
C GLN A 76 -11.79 -9.34 18.53
N LEU A 77 -12.13 -9.50 17.25
CA LEU A 77 -13.40 -10.07 16.79
C LEU A 77 -13.37 -11.61 16.64
N GLY A 78 -12.28 -12.28 17.06
CA GLY A 78 -12.12 -13.72 16.92
C GLY A 78 -11.79 -14.19 15.50
N ALA A 79 -11.52 -13.28 14.56
CA ALA A 79 -11.11 -13.60 13.20
C ALA A 79 -9.59 -13.81 13.10
N LYS A 80 -9.17 -14.66 12.15
CA LYS A 80 -7.75 -14.88 11.86
C LYS A 80 -7.30 -13.92 10.74
N PRO A 81 -6.36 -12.98 11.00
CA PRO A 81 -5.81 -12.14 9.94
C PRO A 81 -4.90 -12.94 9.00
N VAL A 82 -4.75 -12.45 7.77
CA VAL A 82 -3.80 -12.98 6.78
C VAL A 82 -2.36 -12.71 7.25
N ALA A 83 -1.43 -13.60 6.93
CA ALA A 83 -0.01 -13.39 7.20
C ALA A 83 0.51 -12.19 6.40
N THR A 84 1.30 -11.34 7.04
CA THR A 84 1.87 -10.12 6.43
C THR A 84 3.39 -10.13 6.41
N ASP A 85 3.99 -11.25 6.81
CA ASP A 85 5.42 -11.40 6.93
C ASP A 85 6.10 -11.47 5.55
N PHE A 86 7.12 -10.65 5.35
CA PHE A 86 7.85 -10.59 4.08
C PHE A 86 8.46 -11.94 3.67
N HIS A 87 8.94 -12.73 4.65
CA HIS A 87 9.50 -14.05 4.36
C HIS A 87 8.44 -15.05 3.86
N VAL A 88 7.17 -14.91 4.31
CA VAL A 88 6.06 -15.73 3.82
C VAL A 88 5.78 -15.41 2.36
N PHE A 89 5.67 -14.11 2.03
CA PHE A 89 5.54 -13.65 0.63
C PHE A 89 6.64 -14.21 -0.28
N LEU A 90 7.91 -14.12 0.16
CA LEU A 90 9.05 -14.65 -0.62
C LEU A 90 8.97 -16.17 -0.83
N VAL A 91 8.43 -16.92 0.12
CA VAL A 91 8.27 -18.38 -0.01
C VAL A 91 7.10 -18.72 -0.94
N GLU A 92 5.98 -18.02 -0.81
CA GLU A 92 4.78 -18.23 -1.63
C GLU A 92 5.04 -17.88 -3.10
N GLY A 93 5.65 -16.73 -3.39
CA GLY A 93 5.98 -16.33 -4.76
C GLY A 93 6.93 -17.32 -5.46
N ARG A 94 7.87 -17.93 -4.72
CA ARG A 94 8.74 -19.00 -5.26
C ARG A 94 7.98 -20.28 -5.60
N ARG A 95 6.87 -20.58 -4.91
CA ARG A 95 6.04 -21.75 -5.20
C ARG A 95 5.18 -21.53 -6.43
N GLU A 96 4.64 -20.32 -6.59
CA GLU A 96 3.83 -19.96 -7.76
C GLU A 96 4.67 -19.98 -9.04
N THR A 97 5.89 -19.44 -9.03
CA THR A 97 6.80 -19.52 -10.18
C THR A 97 7.23 -20.94 -10.50
N ALA A 98 7.47 -21.78 -9.49
CA ALA A 98 7.82 -23.19 -9.69
C ALA A 98 6.65 -24.04 -10.21
N ALA A 99 5.40 -23.68 -9.93
CA ALA A 99 4.21 -24.36 -10.43
C ALA A 99 3.78 -23.93 -11.85
N ALA A 100 4.34 -22.82 -12.36
CA ALA A 100 4.10 -22.32 -13.72
C ALA A 100 5.06 -22.93 -14.77
N HIS A 101 5.93 -23.87 -14.36
CA HIS A 101 6.87 -24.63 -15.18
C HIS A 101 6.54 -26.13 -15.14
#